data_AF-A0A1U8LZD8-F1
#
_entry.id   AF-A0A1U8LZD8-F1
#
_cell.length_a   1.000
_cell.length_b   1.000
_cell.length_c   1.000
_cell.angle_alpha   90.00
_cell.angle_beta   90.00
_cell.angle_gamma   90.00
#
_symmetry.space_group_name_H-M   'P 1'
#
loop_
_entity.id
_entity.type
_entity.pdbx_description
1 polymer ?
#
loop_
_entity_poly.entity_id
_entity_poly.type
_entity_poly.pdbx_seq_one_letter_code
_entity_poly.pdbx_strand_id
1 'polypeptide(L)'
;MIKVLFFAILLAQKAFSQDTWDWVRIDCGSDTSYKDSNGDTWDSDDDYIKTGDNKQVASTSSSDIEQLNTLRVFSEQSKNCYTIPTPTSTRYFMRAMFWYGNYDGHSKPPTFDLEFDGNKWATVVANTTSFTYYEMIYATKGDSISICLARTRDQEFPFISRLESLPLPDDMYPQMRRDMAWFISYRYNYGADDRILGYPDDQYNRIWEPQIPPGLDSLTANFTSLDETSVNVPPDSAIIKAVEASAMDTINLSFGFDNVSHLDHVEMYFTEPFLETSETRSFNVTVNRSFVNTTIPEYQICTSVWANLQSVGTFDIQ
;
A
#
# COMPACT_ATOMS: atom_id res chain seq x y z
N MET A 1 53.73 21.31 44.53
CA MET A 1 52.87 21.41 43.32
C MET A 1 52.56 20.00 42.85
N ILE A 2 51.37 19.49 43.19
CA ILE A 2 50.90 18.15 42.79
C ILE A 2 50.26 18.32 41.41
N LYS A 3 50.80 17.65 40.39
CA LYS A 3 50.19 17.57 39.06
C LYS A 3 49.20 16.41 39.07
N VAL A 4 47.90 16.72 39.07
CA VAL A 4 46.83 15.73 38.92
C VAL A 4 46.59 15.55 37.42
N LEU A 5 46.84 14.34 36.91
CA LEU A 5 46.47 13.95 35.54
C LEU A 5 44.99 13.58 35.53
N PHE A 6 44.17 14.30 34.77
CA PHE A 6 42.80 13.91 34.46
C PHE A 6 42.81 12.96 33.26
N PHE A 7 42.48 11.69 33.49
CA PHE A 7 42.20 10.73 32.42
C PHE A 7 40.70 10.80 32.10
N ALA A 8 40.34 11.36 30.95
CA ALA A 8 38.98 11.31 30.43
C ALA A 8 38.75 9.94 29.79
N ILE A 9 37.95 9.09 30.44
CA ILE A 9 37.49 7.83 29.87
C ILE A 9 36.34 8.16 28.91
N LEU A 10 36.64 8.17 27.60
CA LEU A 10 35.64 8.15 26.55
C LEU A 10 34.98 6.77 26.53
N LEU A 11 33.84 6.65 27.23
CA LEU A 11 32.90 5.56 27.00
C LEU A 11 32.34 5.73 25.60
N ALA A 12 32.90 5.00 24.63
CA ALA A 12 32.27 4.82 23.33
C ALA A 12 30.95 4.07 23.58
N GLN A 13 29.85 4.82 23.68
CA GLN A 13 28.53 4.25 23.58
C GLN A 13 28.43 3.65 22.17
N LYS A 14 28.49 2.31 22.08
CA LYS A 14 27.91 1.65 20.92
C LYS A 14 26.45 2.07 20.92
N ALA A 15 26.08 2.91 19.96
CA ALA A 15 24.68 3.09 19.62
C ALA A 15 24.13 1.68 19.43
N PHE A 16 23.10 1.32 20.20
CA PHE A 16 22.26 0.20 19.85
C PHE A 16 21.70 0.57 18.48
N SER A 17 22.15 -0.13 17.44
CA SER A 17 21.33 -0.24 16.23
C SER A 17 19.99 -0.75 16.72
N GLN A 18 18.95 0.04 16.57
CA GLN A 18 17.60 -0.49 16.57
C GLN A 18 17.64 -1.60 15.51
N ASP A 19 17.26 -2.83 15.86
CA ASP A 19 17.08 -3.89 14.86
C ASP A 19 16.00 -3.35 13.90
N THR A 20 16.40 -2.75 12.78
CA THR A 20 15.49 -2.42 11.70
C THR A 20 15.22 -3.75 11.05
N TRP A 21 14.06 -4.32 11.34
CA TRP A 21 13.62 -5.52 10.65
C TRP A 21 13.45 -5.17 9.19
N ASP A 22 14.06 -5.95 8.31
CA ASP A 22 14.14 -5.60 6.90
C ASP A 22 12.81 -5.84 6.19
N TRP A 23 12.61 -5.10 5.10
CA TRP A 23 11.51 -5.34 4.19
C TRP A 23 11.62 -6.74 3.57
N VAL A 24 10.61 -7.58 3.81
CA VAL A 24 10.46 -8.90 3.20
C VAL A 24 9.74 -8.79 1.85
N ARG A 25 10.37 -9.32 0.80
CA ARG A 25 9.84 -9.34 -0.57
C ARG A 25 9.93 -10.76 -1.11
N ILE A 26 8.78 -11.37 -1.42
CA ILE A 26 8.69 -12.77 -1.81
C ILE A 26 8.11 -12.86 -3.21
N ASP A 27 8.87 -13.53 -4.09
CA ASP A 27 8.42 -13.96 -5.41
C ASP A 27 7.88 -15.40 -5.28
N CYS A 28 6.56 -15.50 -5.18
CA CYS A 28 5.90 -16.77 -4.89
C CYS A 28 5.94 -17.68 -6.12
N GLY A 29 6.43 -18.90 -5.95
CA GLY A 29 6.63 -19.83 -7.06
C GLY A 29 7.96 -19.69 -7.80
N SER A 30 8.84 -18.76 -7.38
CA SER A 30 10.23 -18.76 -7.84
C SER A 30 11.01 -19.90 -7.19
N ASP A 31 11.89 -20.55 -7.97
CA ASP A 31 12.74 -21.65 -7.48
C ASP A 31 13.96 -21.15 -6.70
N THR A 32 14.34 -19.87 -6.84
CA THR A 32 15.53 -19.30 -6.20
C THR A 32 15.35 -17.83 -5.86
N SER A 33 15.92 -17.38 -4.75
CA SER A 33 16.06 -15.95 -4.44
C SER A 33 17.03 -15.25 -5.40
N TYR A 34 16.78 -13.98 -5.70
CA TYR A 34 17.56 -13.19 -6.65
C TYR A 34 17.56 -11.69 -6.31
N LYS A 35 18.32 -10.92 -7.09
CA LYS A 35 18.22 -9.46 -7.09
C LYS A 35 17.64 -9.00 -8.42
N ASP A 36 16.67 -8.11 -8.37
CA ASP A 36 16.08 -7.53 -9.58
C ASP A 36 16.99 -6.46 -10.20
N SER A 37 16.51 -5.82 -11.28
CA SER A 37 17.22 -4.76 -11.98
C SER A 37 17.46 -3.49 -11.15
N ASN A 38 16.68 -3.27 -10.08
CA ASN A 38 16.87 -2.17 -9.13
C ASN A 38 17.84 -2.54 -8.00
N GLY A 39 18.30 -3.79 -7.94
CA GLY A 39 19.19 -4.31 -6.92
C GLY A 39 18.47 -4.77 -5.64
N ASP A 40 17.14 -4.77 -5.66
CA ASP A 40 16.30 -5.23 -4.56
C ASP A 40 16.34 -6.76 -4.46
N THR A 41 16.49 -7.26 -3.24
CA THR A 41 16.45 -8.71 -3.00
C THR A 41 15.00 -9.19 -3.01
N TRP A 42 14.78 -10.28 -3.75
CA TRP A 42 13.54 -11.05 -3.81
C TRP A 42 13.83 -12.47 -3.35
N ASP A 43 13.09 -12.92 -2.34
CA ASP A 43 13.20 -14.28 -1.82
C ASP A 43 12.31 -15.25 -2.61
N SER A 44 12.76 -16.49 -2.77
CA SER A 44 11.80 -17.58 -3.00
C SER A 44 10.93 -17.78 -1.75
N ASP A 45 9.76 -18.37 -1.92
CA ASP A 45 8.80 -18.57 -0.84
C ASP A 45 9.10 -19.79 0.06
N ASP A 46 10.14 -20.56 -0.23
CA ASP A 46 10.44 -21.82 0.44
C ASP A 46 10.63 -21.67 1.96
N ASP A 47 11.20 -20.57 2.43
CA ASP A 47 11.39 -20.34 3.88
C ASP A 47 10.11 -19.91 4.60
N TYR A 48 9.09 -19.47 3.85
CA TYR A 48 7.86 -18.90 4.38
C TYR A 48 6.68 -19.87 4.31
N ILE A 49 6.71 -20.85 3.39
CA ILE A 49 5.68 -21.87 3.22
C ILE A 49 6.27 -23.20 2.70
N LYS A 50 5.66 -24.34 3.05
CA LYS A 50 6.16 -25.68 2.70
C LYS A 50 5.22 -26.51 1.81
N THR A 51 4.09 -25.93 1.39
CA THR A 51 3.03 -26.62 0.64
C THR A 51 2.81 -25.92 -0.70
N GLY A 52 2.08 -26.59 -1.60
CA GLY A 52 1.76 -26.04 -2.93
C GLY A 52 2.87 -26.25 -3.95
N ASP A 53 2.53 -25.96 -5.20
CA ASP A 53 3.38 -26.19 -6.37
C ASP A 53 3.75 -24.88 -7.05
N ASN A 54 5.01 -24.75 -7.46
CA ASN A 54 5.49 -23.65 -8.29
C ASN A 54 4.96 -23.78 -9.72
N LYS A 55 4.49 -22.68 -10.30
CA LYS A 55 4.00 -22.59 -11.67
C LYS A 55 4.52 -21.31 -12.34
N GLN A 56 4.74 -21.43 -13.64
CA GLN A 56 5.02 -20.31 -14.53
C GLN A 56 3.72 -19.88 -15.19
N VAL A 57 3.52 -18.58 -15.36
CA VAL A 57 2.42 -18.06 -16.17
C VAL A 57 2.59 -18.48 -17.64
N ALA A 58 1.50 -18.46 -18.41
CA ALA A 58 1.58 -18.68 -19.84
C ALA A 58 2.46 -17.61 -20.50
N SER A 59 3.30 -18.01 -21.46
CA SER A 59 4.22 -17.09 -22.14
C SER A 59 3.52 -15.92 -22.86
N THR A 60 2.27 -16.11 -23.29
CA THR A 60 1.44 -15.06 -23.90
C THR A 60 0.84 -14.09 -22.88
N SER A 61 1.05 -14.34 -21.59
CA SER A 61 0.51 -13.60 -20.45
C SER A 61 1.62 -13.12 -19.51
N SER A 62 2.87 -13.06 -19.98
CA SER A 62 3.98 -12.52 -19.19
C SER A 62 3.73 -11.06 -18.82
N SER A 63 4.10 -10.69 -17.60
CA SER A 63 4.06 -9.33 -17.09
C SER A 63 5.43 -8.69 -17.16
N ASP A 64 5.46 -7.37 -17.34
CA ASP A 64 6.67 -6.55 -17.17
C ASP A 64 7.12 -6.50 -15.70
N ILE A 65 6.23 -6.84 -14.75
CA ILE A 65 6.58 -7.05 -13.35
C ILE A 65 7.06 -8.50 -13.21
N GLU A 66 8.37 -8.66 -13.04
CA GLU A 66 9.05 -9.97 -13.00
C GLU A 66 8.39 -10.94 -12.02
N GLN A 67 8.07 -10.47 -10.80
CA GLN A 67 7.48 -11.23 -9.69
C GLN A 67 6.01 -11.63 -9.91
N LEU A 68 5.43 -11.30 -11.07
CA LEU A 68 4.13 -11.81 -11.47
C LEU A 68 4.25 -12.99 -12.43
N ASN A 69 5.43 -13.27 -12.99
CA ASN A 69 5.60 -14.35 -13.98
C ASN A 69 5.63 -15.75 -13.35
N THR A 70 5.71 -15.82 -12.03
CA THR A 70 5.63 -17.02 -11.20
C THR A 70 4.43 -16.94 -10.27
N LEU A 71 3.92 -18.12 -9.89
CA LEU A 71 2.94 -18.26 -8.82
C LEU A 71 3.09 -19.60 -8.13
N ARG A 72 2.74 -19.63 -6.84
CA ARG A 72 2.54 -20.87 -6.09
C ARG A 72 1.05 -21.17 -5.99
N VAL A 73 0.66 -22.39 -6.38
CA VAL A 73 -0.74 -22.87 -6.33
C VAL A 73 -0.93 -23.93 -5.25
N PHE A 74 -2.08 -23.92 -4.58
CA PHE A 74 -2.43 -24.83 -3.51
C PHE A 74 -3.61 -25.75 -3.89
N SER A 75 -3.30 -26.95 -4.36
CA SER A 75 -4.30 -27.91 -4.86
C SER A 75 -4.78 -28.91 -3.80
N GLU A 76 -3.90 -29.28 -2.86
CA GLU A 76 -4.14 -30.36 -1.91
C GLU A 76 -4.96 -29.93 -0.69
N GLN A 77 -4.47 -28.92 0.04
CA GLN A 77 -5.05 -28.47 1.30
C GLN A 77 -6.05 -27.34 1.09
N SER A 78 -7.10 -27.30 1.90
CA SER A 78 -8.11 -26.23 1.84
C SER A 78 -7.60 -24.90 2.40
N LYS A 79 -6.55 -24.90 3.22
CA LYS A 79 -5.96 -23.68 3.80
C LYS A 79 -4.45 -23.83 3.87
N ASN A 80 -3.72 -22.84 3.37
CA ASN A 80 -2.26 -22.83 3.33
C ASN A 80 -1.78 -21.47 3.80
N CYS A 81 -0.80 -21.43 4.72
CA CYS A 81 -0.42 -20.20 5.42
C CYS A 81 1.08 -19.94 5.29
N TYR A 82 1.41 -18.75 4.80
CA TYR A 82 2.74 -18.17 4.90
C TYR A 82 2.98 -17.69 6.33
N THR A 83 4.17 -17.93 6.86
CA THR A 83 4.61 -17.38 8.15
C THR A 83 5.66 -16.32 7.89
N ILE A 84 5.30 -15.05 8.06
CA ILE A 84 6.20 -13.91 7.83
C ILE A 84 6.79 -13.48 9.18
N PRO A 85 8.11 -13.57 9.39
CA PRO A 85 8.73 -13.16 10.65
C PRO A 85 8.63 -11.64 10.83
N THR A 86 8.21 -11.20 12.01
CA THR A 86 8.08 -9.78 12.34
C THR A 86 8.34 -9.52 13.82
N PRO A 87 9.01 -8.42 14.21
CA PRO A 87 9.02 -7.99 15.60
C PRO A 87 7.61 -7.71 16.09
N THR A 88 7.39 -7.95 17.38
CA THR A 88 6.13 -7.66 18.05
C THR A 88 5.88 -6.16 18.15
N SER A 89 4.60 -5.78 18.10
CA SER A 89 4.13 -4.39 18.27
C SER A 89 4.61 -3.40 17.20
N THR A 90 5.06 -3.85 16.04
CA THR A 90 5.47 -2.99 14.92
C THR A 90 4.37 -2.91 13.87
N ARG A 91 4.19 -1.75 13.23
CA ARG A 91 3.24 -1.58 12.13
C ARG A 91 3.85 -2.08 10.84
N TYR A 92 3.09 -2.88 10.11
CA TYR A 92 3.51 -3.43 8.83
C TYR A 92 2.51 -3.07 7.74
N PHE A 93 3.02 -2.54 6.63
CA PHE A 93 2.36 -2.59 5.34
C PHE A 93 2.55 -4.00 4.77
N MET A 94 1.46 -4.61 4.29
CA MET A 94 1.52 -5.86 3.57
C MET A 94 0.77 -5.75 2.26
N ARG A 95 1.32 -6.39 1.22
CA ARG A 95 0.70 -6.48 -0.10
C ARG A 95 0.77 -7.90 -0.62
N ALA A 96 -0.38 -8.45 -1.00
CA ALA A 96 -0.49 -9.72 -1.71
C ALA A 96 -0.98 -9.44 -3.14
N MET A 97 -0.26 -9.96 -4.15
CA MET A 97 -0.63 -9.82 -5.56
C MET A 97 -0.87 -11.17 -6.22
N PHE A 98 -1.83 -11.17 -7.14
CA PHE A 98 -2.40 -12.34 -7.77
C PHE A 98 -2.44 -12.12 -9.27
N TRP A 99 -1.50 -12.71 -10.01
CA TRP A 99 -1.57 -12.80 -11.46
C TRP A 99 -1.83 -14.24 -11.88
N TYR A 100 -3.05 -14.53 -12.36
CA TYR A 100 -3.40 -15.89 -12.79
C TYR A 100 -2.60 -16.29 -14.05
N GLY A 101 -2.41 -15.35 -14.98
CA GLY A 101 -1.54 -15.54 -16.15
C GLY A 101 -1.84 -16.79 -16.99
N ASN A 102 -3.05 -17.36 -16.85
CA ASN A 102 -3.48 -18.61 -17.46
C ASN A 102 -2.48 -19.77 -17.31
N TYR A 103 -1.83 -19.90 -16.14
CA TYR A 103 -0.75 -20.87 -15.89
C TYR A 103 -1.16 -22.34 -16.15
N ASP A 104 -2.45 -22.68 -16.03
CA ASP A 104 -3.00 -24.02 -16.23
C ASP A 104 -3.73 -24.19 -17.59
N GLY A 105 -3.82 -23.12 -18.39
CA GLY A 105 -4.47 -23.13 -19.71
C GLY A 105 -6.01 -23.16 -19.69
N HIS A 106 -6.66 -23.02 -18.54
CA HIS A 106 -8.13 -23.11 -18.44
C HIS A 106 -8.87 -21.79 -18.64
N SER A 107 -8.18 -20.66 -18.62
CA SER A 107 -8.75 -19.31 -18.70
C SER A 107 -9.87 -19.09 -17.68
N LYS A 108 -9.78 -19.75 -16.52
CA LYS A 108 -10.80 -19.75 -15.49
C LYS A 108 -10.14 -19.54 -14.11
N PRO A 109 -9.82 -18.29 -13.76
CA PRO A 109 -9.23 -17.98 -12.48
C PRO A 109 -10.16 -18.39 -11.32
N PRO A 110 -9.59 -18.90 -10.21
CA PRO A 110 -10.35 -19.32 -9.03
C PRO A 110 -10.77 -18.13 -8.16
N THR A 111 -11.78 -18.34 -7.30
CA THR A 111 -12.13 -17.44 -6.20
C THR A 111 -11.82 -18.12 -4.87
N PHE A 112 -11.21 -17.40 -3.94
CA PHE A 112 -10.82 -17.95 -2.63
C PHE A 112 -10.70 -16.84 -1.59
N ASP A 113 -10.60 -17.20 -0.33
CA ASP A 113 -10.45 -16.22 0.75
C ASP A 113 -8.97 -16.01 1.11
N LEU A 114 -8.61 -14.76 1.38
CA LEU A 114 -7.34 -14.34 1.94
C LEU A 114 -7.56 -13.97 3.41
N GLU A 115 -6.71 -14.48 4.29
CA GLU A 115 -6.80 -14.29 5.72
C GLU A 115 -5.46 -13.86 6.31
N PHE A 116 -5.50 -13.15 7.44
CA PHE A 116 -4.34 -12.74 8.23
C PHE A 116 -4.57 -13.09 9.70
N ASP A 117 -3.63 -13.79 10.34
CA ASP A 117 -3.74 -14.25 11.75
C ASP A 117 -5.10 -14.91 12.08
N GLY A 118 -5.67 -15.63 11.11
CA GLY A 118 -6.97 -16.30 11.23
C GLY A 118 -8.20 -15.39 11.07
N ASN A 119 -8.01 -14.12 10.72
CA ASN A 119 -9.08 -13.17 10.40
C ASN A 119 -9.22 -13.00 8.89
N LYS A 120 -10.44 -12.73 8.40
CA LYS A 120 -10.66 -12.46 6.98
C LYS A 120 -10.01 -11.12 6.58
N TRP A 121 -9.16 -11.17 5.55
CA TRP A 121 -8.62 -9.98 4.88
C TRP A 121 -9.52 -9.61 3.70
N ALA A 122 -9.71 -10.55 2.77
CA ALA A 122 -10.48 -10.31 1.55
C ALA A 122 -10.99 -11.61 0.93
N THR A 123 -11.90 -11.51 -0.04
CA THR A 123 -12.15 -12.58 -1.01
C THR A 123 -11.43 -12.22 -2.30
N VAL A 124 -10.47 -13.05 -2.70
CA VAL A 124 -9.72 -12.91 -3.93
C VAL A 124 -10.59 -13.31 -5.11
N VAL A 125 -10.86 -12.36 -5.99
CA VAL A 125 -11.47 -12.60 -7.29
C VAL A 125 -10.40 -12.33 -8.34
N ALA A 126 -9.73 -13.39 -8.77
CA ALA A 126 -8.66 -13.28 -9.75
C ALA A 126 -9.21 -13.01 -11.15
N ASN A 127 -8.45 -12.25 -11.94
CA ASN A 127 -8.82 -11.81 -13.29
C ASN A 127 -7.96 -12.54 -14.35
N THR A 128 -8.49 -12.68 -15.56
CA THR A 128 -7.78 -13.22 -16.73
C THR A 128 -6.91 -12.19 -17.45
N THR A 129 -7.18 -10.89 -17.29
CA THR A 129 -6.54 -9.82 -18.08
C THR A 129 -5.62 -8.91 -17.28
N SER A 130 -5.74 -8.90 -15.95
CA SER A 130 -4.90 -8.07 -15.07
C SER A 130 -4.60 -8.79 -13.77
N PHE A 131 -3.56 -8.35 -13.06
CA PHE A 131 -3.35 -8.76 -11.68
C PHE A 131 -4.41 -8.14 -10.75
N THR A 132 -4.67 -8.81 -9.64
CA THR A 132 -5.42 -8.27 -8.50
C THR A 132 -4.44 -8.11 -7.34
N TYR A 133 -4.61 -7.09 -6.50
CA TYR A 133 -3.80 -6.91 -5.30
C TYR A 133 -4.66 -6.50 -4.10
N TYR A 134 -4.16 -6.82 -2.91
CA TYR A 134 -4.76 -6.41 -1.65
C TYR A 134 -3.65 -5.84 -0.78
N GLU A 135 -3.89 -4.67 -0.20
CA GLU A 135 -2.97 -4.06 0.76
C GLU A 135 -3.63 -3.95 2.13
N MET A 136 -2.82 -4.08 3.17
CA MET A 136 -3.24 -3.79 4.53
C MET A 136 -2.13 -3.14 5.34
N ILE A 137 -2.54 -2.43 6.38
CA ILE A 137 -1.67 -2.04 7.48
C ILE A 137 -2.15 -2.79 8.72
N TYR A 138 -1.22 -3.45 9.40
CA TYR A 138 -1.52 -4.23 10.60
C TYR A 138 -0.41 -4.06 11.64
N ALA A 139 -0.81 -3.87 12.90
CA ALA A 139 0.13 -3.87 14.02
C ALA A 139 0.30 -5.29 14.55
N THR A 140 1.54 -5.78 14.54
CA THR A 140 1.85 -7.17 14.89
C THR A 140 1.56 -7.48 16.36
N LYS A 141 0.96 -8.64 16.61
CA LYS A 141 0.65 -9.13 17.96
C LYS A 141 1.63 -10.19 18.47
N GLY A 142 2.44 -10.76 17.58
CA GLY A 142 3.40 -11.82 17.86
C GLY A 142 4.76 -11.56 17.22
N ASP A 143 5.55 -12.61 17.07
CA ASP A 143 6.85 -12.63 16.39
C ASP A 143 6.73 -12.99 14.89
N SER A 144 5.51 -13.13 14.40
CA SER A 144 5.19 -13.41 13.02
C SER A 144 3.77 -12.96 12.67
N ILE A 145 3.51 -12.82 11.37
CA ILE A 145 2.19 -12.65 10.78
C ILE A 145 1.90 -13.87 9.92
N SER A 146 0.73 -14.47 10.08
CA SER A 146 0.27 -15.59 9.25
C SER A 146 -0.61 -15.07 8.13
N ILE A 147 -0.22 -15.25 6.86
CA ILE A 147 -1.05 -14.93 5.69
C ILE A 147 -1.55 -16.22 5.06
N CYS A 148 -2.85 -16.47 5.13
CA CYS A 148 -3.44 -17.72 4.68
C CYS A 148 -4.31 -17.56 3.45
N LEU A 149 -4.21 -18.53 2.55
CA LEU A 149 -5.08 -18.69 1.39
C LEU A 149 -6.03 -19.85 1.65
N ALA A 150 -7.34 -19.58 1.64
CA ALA A 150 -8.38 -20.53 2.01
C ALA A 150 -9.33 -20.80 0.82
N ARG A 151 -9.35 -22.05 0.36
CA ARG A 151 -10.24 -22.54 -0.68
C ARG A 151 -11.69 -22.49 -0.20
N THR A 152 -12.55 -21.80 -0.95
CA THR A 152 -13.98 -21.64 -0.61
C THR A 152 -14.88 -22.62 -1.35
N ARG A 153 -14.43 -23.17 -2.49
CA ARG A 153 -15.16 -24.09 -3.35
C ARG A 153 -14.28 -25.20 -3.89
N ASP A 154 -14.88 -26.34 -4.19
CA ASP A 154 -14.16 -27.46 -4.82
C ASP A 154 -13.61 -27.04 -6.18
N GLN A 155 -12.38 -27.47 -6.48
CA GLN A 155 -11.65 -27.17 -7.72
C GLN A 155 -11.36 -25.68 -7.98
N GLU A 156 -11.58 -24.79 -7.01
CA GLU A 156 -11.10 -23.40 -7.05
C GLU A 156 -9.81 -23.29 -6.21
N PHE A 157 -8.68 -23.60 -6.82
CA PHE A 157 -7.40 -23.73 -6.11
C PHE A 157 -6.76 -22.36 -5.83
N PRO A 158 -6.52 -21.99 -4.55
CA PRO A 158 -5.86 -20.73 -4.24
C PRO A 158 -4.46 -20.65 -4.83
N PHE A 159 -4.02 -19.45 -5.18
CA PHE A 159 -2.67 -19.19 -5.65
C PHE A 159 -2.21 -17.80 -5.20
N ILE A 160 -0.91 -17.54 -5.25
CA ILE A 160 -0.31 -16.21 -4.98
C ILE A 160 0.94 -16.04 -5.84
N SER A 161 1.17 -14.82 -6.34
CA SER A 161 2.33 -14.49 -7.18
C SER A 161 3.40 -13.71 -6.41
N ARG A 162 2.98 -12.76 -5.58
CA ARG A 162 3.89 -11.87 -4.86
C ARG A 162 3.34 -11.53 -3.48
N LEU A 163 4.21 -11.57 -2.47
CA LEU A 163 3.89 -11.19 -1.10
C LEU A 163 4.98 -10.29 -0.53
N GLU A 164 4.59 -9.15 0.03
CA GLU A 164 5.52 -8.18 0.61
C GLU A 164 5.08 -7.78 2.01
N SER A 165 6.06 -7.53 2.87
CA SER A 165 5.87 -7.02 4.22
C SER A 165 6.94 -5.95 4.51
N LEU A 166 6.51 -4.71 4.65
CA LEU A 166 7.35 -3.54 4.88
C LEU A 166 7.01 -2.95 6.26
N PRO A 167 7.97 -2.84 7.20
CA PRO A 167 7.73 -2.10 8.42
C PRO A 167 7.46 -0.62 8.11
N LEU A 168 6.47 -0.05 8.79
CA LEU A 168 6.14 1.36 8.69
C LEU A 168 6.59 2.11 9.95
N PRO A 169 6.92 3.41 9.83
CA PRO A 169 7.10 4.27 11.00
C PRO A 169 5.88 4.20 11.91
N ASP A 170 6.12 4.12 13.22
CA ASP A 170 5.06 3.96 14.22
C ASP A 170 4.09 5.15 14.29
N ASP A 171 4.57 6.33 13.91
CA ASP A 171 3.82 7.58 13.82
C ASP A 171 3.17 7.82 12.46
N MET A 172 3.41 6.95 11.47
CA MET A 172 2.62 6.92 10.24
C MET A 172 1.20 6.45 10.55
N TYR A 173 0.19 7.24 10.18
CA TYR A 173 -1.22 7.03 10.54
C TYR A 173 -1.48 7.01 12.06
N PRO A 174 -1.26 8.11 12.79
CA PRO A 174 -1.38 8.11 14.26
C PRO A 174 -2.77 7.74 14.78
N GLN A 175 -3.80 7.83 13.92
CA GLN A 175 -5.19 7.49 14.24
C GLN A 175 -5.46 5.96 14.23
N MET A 176 -4.58 5.17 13.61
CA MET A 176 -4.72 3.72 13.59
C MET A 176 -4.43 3.15 14.98
N ARG A 177 -5.42 2.51 15.60
CA ARG A 177 -5.21 1.76 16.84
C ARG A 177 -4.49 0.46 16.56
N ARG A 178 -3.62 0.04 17.48
CA ARG A 178 -2.82 -1.21 17.33
C ARG A 178 -3.65 -2.50 17.44
N ASP A 179 -4.93 -2.42 17.81
CA ASP A 179 -5.85 -3.57 17.83
C ASP A 179 -6.68 -3.73 16.55
N MET A 180 -6.41 -2.89 15.53
CA MET A 180 -7.11 -2.88 14.25
C MET A 180 -6.17 -3.23 13.10
N ALA A 181 -6.74 -3.71 12.00
CA ALA A 181 -6.12 -3.74 10.69
C ALA A 181 -6.83 -2.71 9.81
N TRP A 182 -6.08 -2.00 8.98
CA TRP A 182 -6.62 -1.13 7.94
C TRP A 182 -6.46 -1.84 6.60
N PHE A 183 -7.55 -1.98 5.86
CA PHE A 183 -7.51 -2.52 4.50
C PHE A 183 -7.66 -1.37 3.51
N ILE A 184 -6.89 -1.39 2.44
CA ILE A 184 -7.05 -0.36 1.41
C ILE A 184 -8.37 -0.58 0.66
N SER A 185 -9.12 0.49 0.43
CA SER A 185 -10.24 0.50 -0.51
C SER A 185 -9.90 1.30 -1.76
N TYR A 186 -9.38 2.53 -1.57
CA TYR A 186 -9.05 3.44 -2.65
C TYR A 186 -7.74 4.18 -2.37
N ARG A 187 -6.92 4.33 -3.40
CA ARG A 187 -5.80 5.27 -3.41
C ARG A 187 -5.63 5.83 -4.82
N TYR A 188 -6.01 7.09 -5.00
CA TYR A 188 -6.00 7.73 -6.31
C TYR A 188 -4.90 8.78 -6.44
N ASN A 189 -4.22 8.78 -7.58
CA ASN A 189 -3.41 9.87 -8.08
C ASN A 189 -4.29 10.72 -9.01
N TYR A 190 -4.88 11.78 -8.46
CA TYR A 190 -5.81 12.61 -9.20
C TYR A 190 -5.09 13.47 -10.23
N GLY A 191 -5.52 13.43 -11.49
CA GLY A 191 -4.91 14.20 -12.57
C GLY A 191 -3.76 13.49 -13.29
N ALA A 192 -3.41 12.28 -12.86
CA ALA A 192 -2.45 11.43 -13.55
C ALA A 192 -3.13 10.48 -14.55
N ASP A 193 -2.37 10.10 -15.58
CA ASP A 193 -2.75 9.08 -16.57
C ASP A 193 -2.13 7.70 -16.24
N ASP A 194 -0.98 7.70 -15.56
CA ASP A 194 -0.18 6.51 -15.27
C ASP A 194 -0.29 6.08 -13.80
N ARG A 195 -0.25 4.76 -13.59
CA ARG A 195 -0.24 4.14 -12.26
C ARG A 195 1.16 4.17 -11.64
N ILE A 196 1.23 4.52 -10.37
CA ILE A 196 2.44 4.33 -9.55
C ILE A 196 2.36 2.94 -8.91
N LEU A 197 3.35 2.08 -9.18
CA LEU A 197 3.34 0.67 -8.76
C LEU A 197 3.93 0.42 -7.35
N GLY A 198 4.26 1.48 -6.63
CA GLY A 198 4.93 1.45 -5.33
C GLY A 198 6.38 1.86 -5.46
N TYR A 199 7.27 1.16 -4.76
CA TYR A 199 8.70 1.46 -4.77
C TYR A 199 9.32 1.19 -6.15
N PRO A 200 10.31 1.99 -6.61
CA PRO A 200 11.00 3.06 -5.86
C PRO A 200 10.28 4.41 -5.85
N ASP A 201 9.21 4.57 -6.61
CA ASP A 201 8.51 5.85 -6.70
C ASP A 201 7.87 6.24 -5.36
N ASP A 202 7.25 5.27 -4.66
CA ASP A 202 6.75 5.43 -3.29
C ASP A 202 7.59 4.62 -2.28
N GLN A 203 8.25 5.31 -1.35
CA GLN A 203 9.06 4.70 -0.29
C GLN A 203 8.27 3.75 0.63
N TYR A 204 6.95 3.94 0.74
CA TYR A 204 6.05 3.07 1.51
C TYR A 204 5.39 1.99 0.65
N ASN A 205 5.84 1.85 -0.61
CA ASN A 205 5.45 0.80 -1.54
C ASN A 205 3.94 0.72 -1.84
N ARG A 206 3.22 1.85 -1.70
CA ARG A 206 1.78 1.93 -1.94
C ARG A 206 1.51 2.09 -3.44
N ILE A 207 0.49 1.41 -3.95
CA ILE A 207 0.00 1.62 -5.32
C ILE A 207 -0.92 2.85 -5.36
N TRP A 208 -0.75 3.71 -6.36
CA TRP A 208 -1.63 4.85 -6.63
C TRP A 208 -2.26 4.71 -8.01
N GLU A 209 -3.59 4.66 -8.06
CA GLU A 209 -4.37 4.50 -9.29
C GLU A 209 -4.62 5.85 -9.96
N PRO A 210 -4.35 6.01 -11.27
CA PRO A 210 -4.64 7.26 -11.97
C PRO A 210 -6.15 7.51 -12.02
N GLN A 211 -6.56 8.75 -11.80
CA GLN A 211 -7.98 9.11 -11.83
C GLN A 211 -8.21 10.56 -12.25
N ILE A 212 -9.10 10.77 -13.22
CA ILE A 212 -9.61 12.10 -13.60
C ILE A 212 -11.14 12.05 -13.52
N PRO A 213 -11.73 12.50 -12.41
CA PRO A 213 -13.18 12.50 -12.23
C PRO A 213 -13.88 13.36 -13.30
N PRO A 214 -15.08 12.97 -13.76
CA PRO A 214 -15.83 13.76 -14.73
C PRO A 214 -16.10 15.19 -14.25
N GLY A 215 -15.85 16.17 -15.12
CA GLY A 215 -16.07 17.59 -14.82
C GLY A 215 -14.91 18.27 -14.08
N LEU A 216 -13.78 17.58 -13.93
CA LEU A 216 -12.52 18.15 -13.46
C LEU A 216 -11.48 18.13 -14.58
N ASP A 217 -10.60 19.12 -14.58
CA ASP A 217 -9.44 19.19 -15.46
C ASP A 217 -8.19 18.76 -14.72
N SER A 218 -7.30 18.04 -15.42
CA SER A 218 -6.00 17.68 -14.87
C SER A 218 -5.02 18.85 -14.96
N LEU A 219 -4.18 18.96 -13.95
CA LEU A 219 -3.17 19.99 -13.83
C LEU A 219 -1.85 19.38 -13.37
N THR A 220 -0.74 19.97 -13.84
CA THR A 220 0.61 19.61 -13.40
C THR A 220 1.30 20.82 -12.78
N ALA A 221 1.83 20.66 -11.58
CA ALA A 221 2.60 21.67 -10.89
C ALA A 221 3.88 22.06 -11.65
N ASN A 222 4.37 23.28 -11.43
CA ASN A 222 5.61 23.77 -12.07
C ASN A 222 6.89 23.42 -11.27
N PHE A 223 6.79 22.49 -10.32
CA PHE A 223 7.89 21.91 -9.54
C PHE A 223 7.88 20.39 -9.64
N THR A 224 9.00 19.76 -9.30
CA THR A 224 9.20 18.31 -9.41
C THR A 224 9.37 17.61 -8.07
N SER A 225 9.46 18.37 -6.98
CA SER A 225 9.69 17.85 -5.63
C SER A 225 8.93 18.67 -4.60
N LEU A 226 8.38 17.99 -3.59
CA LEU A 226 7.68 18.63 -2.47
C LEU A 226 8.57 18.79 -1.25
N ASP A 227 8.23 19.77 -0.43
CA ASP A 227 8.73 19.87 0.94
C ASP A 227 7.90 18.94 1.85
N GLU A 228 8.57 17.98 2.46
CA GLU A 228 7.94 17.00 3.35
C GLU A 228 7.59 17.62 4.72
N THR A 229 6.33 17.50 5.14
CA THR A 229 5.83 18.08 6.41
C THR A 229 5.32 17.04 7.40
N SER A 230 5.25 15.77 7.01
CA SER A 230 4.78 14.67 7.84
C SER A 230 5.58 13.40 7.56
N VAL A 231 5.42 12.36 8.38
CA VAL A 231 6.01 11.04 8.10
C VAL A 231 5.21 10.27 7.05
N ASN A 232 3.93 10.61 6.88
CA ASN A 232 3.07 9.94 5.90
C ASN A 232 3.12 10.67 4.55
N VAL A 233 4.29 10.64 3.92
CA VAL A 233 4.56 11.39 2.69
C VAL A 233 4.11 10.58 1.47
N PRO A 234 3.20 11.08 0.62
CA PRO A 234 2.94 10.53 -0.71
C PRO A 234 4.13 10.80 -1.64
N PRO A 235 4.37 9.97 -2.67
CA PRO A 235 5.46 10.24 -3.62
C PRO A 235 5.21 11.56 -4.36
N ASP A 236 6.27 12.29 -4.72
CA ASP A 236 6.16 13.57 -5.43
C ASP A 236 5.27 13.46 -6.68
N SER A 237 5.46 12.37 -7.44
CA SER A 237 4.69 12.06 -8.64
C SER A 237 3.19 11.86 -8.42
N ALA A 238 2.74 11.58 -7.19
CA ALA A 238 1.33 11.49 -6.83
C ALA A 238 0.68 12.84 -6.50
N ILE A 239 1.48 13.88 -6.23
CA ILE A 239 0.97 15.19 -5.77
C ILE A 239 1.23 16.32 -6.78
N ILE A 240 2.31 16.25 -7.55
CA ILE A 240 2.55 17.22 -8.64
C ILE A 240 1.49 17.12 -9.74
N LYS A 241 0.76 16.00 -9.81
CA LYS A 241 -0.45 15.81 -10.60
C LYS A 241 -1.64 16.07 -9.69
N ALA A 242 -2.54 16.94 -10.14
CA ALA A 242 -3.74 17.30 -9.39
C ALA A 242 -4.93 17.50 -10.34
N VAL A 243 -6.09 17.76 -9.75
CA VAL A 243 -7.31 18.13 -10.47
C VAL A 243 -7.83 19.47 -9.98
N GLU A 244 -8.44 20.21 -10.89
CA GLU A 244 -9.20 21.42 -10.57
C GLU A 244 -10.60 21.38 -11.20
N ALA A 245 -11.52 22.19 -10.67
CA ALA A 245 -12.87 22.22 -11.18
C ALA A 245 -12.97 23.04 -12.48
N SER A 246 -13.51 22.44 -13.54
CA SER A 246 -13.53 23.04 -14.89
C SER A 246 -14.46 24.24 -15.05
N ALA A 247 -15.54 24.29 -14.27
CA ALA A 247 -16.61 25.31 -14.40
C ALA A 247 -17.40 25.57 -13.12
N MET A 248 -17.23 24.76 -12.08
CA MET A 248 -17.94 24.88 -10.79
C MET A 248 -16.96 25.23 -9.68
N ASP A 249 -17.45 25.80 -8.59
CA ASP A 249 -16.63 26.11 -7.40
C ASP A 249 -16.47 24.88 -6.46
N THR A 250 -16.76 23.67 -6.92
CA THR A 250 -16.79 22.46 -6.07
C THR A 250 -16.24 21.23 -6.80
N ILE A 251 -15.35 20.52 -6.13
CA ILE A 251 -14.82 19.21 -6.55
C ILE A 251 -15.61 18.14 -5.80
N ASN A 252 -16.33 17.27 -6.52
CA ASN A 252 -17.06 16.16 -5.91
C ASN A 252 -16.34 14.85 -6.17
N LEU A 253 -15.93 14.16 -5.10
CA LEU A 253 -15.32 12.82 -5.16
C LEU A 253 -16.23 11.84 -4.41
N SER A 254 -16.81 10.89 -5.14
CA SER A 254 -17.71 9.88 -4.58
C SER A 254 -17.08 8.50 -4.58
N PHE A 255 -17.23 7.78 -3.47
CA PHE A 255 -16.68 6.45 -3.23
C PHE A 255 -17.80 5.49 -2.82
N GLY A 256 -17.72 4.25 -3.30
CA GLY A 256 -18.71 3.22 -3.02
C GLY A 256 -18.16 2.17 -2.07
N PHE A 257 -18.68 2.10 -0.85
CA PHE A 257 -18.28 1.06 0.10
C PHE A 257 -19.33 -0.04 0.15
N ASP A 258 -18.89 -1.27 0.39
CA ASP A 258 -19.80 -2.34 0.77
C ASP A 258 -20.55 -1.92 2.04
N ASN A 259 -21.83 -2.30 2.16
CA ASN A 259 -22.71 -1.92 3.27
C ASN A 259 -22.32 -2.62 4.58
N VAL A 260 -21.14 -2.30 5.10
CA VAL A 260 -20.58 -2.83 6.33
C VAL A 260 -20.24 -1.65 7.22
N SER A 261 -20.67 -1.70 8.48
CA SER A 261 -20.46 -0.62 9.45
C SER A 261 -19.01 -0.58 9.97
N HIS A 262 -18.05 -0.34 9.08
CA HIS A 262 -16.65 -0.10 9.43
C HIS A 262 -16.40 1.38 9.69
N LEU A 263 -15.30 1.67 10.41
CA LEU A 263 -14.79 3.04 10.53
C LEU A 263 -13.74 3.20 9.45
N ASP A 264 -14.00 4.08 8.50
CA ASP A 264 -13.12 4.38 7.40
C ASP A 264 -12.29 5.61 7.72
N HIS A 265 -11.02 5.52 7.35
CA HIS A 265 -10.08 6.61 7.41
C HIS A 265 -9.82 7.11 5.99
N VAL A 266 -9.99 8.41 5.79
CA VAL A 266 -9.74 9.07 4.52
C VAL A 266 -8.71 10.14 4.75
N GLU A 267 -7.71 10.18 3.87
CA GLU A 267 -6.69 11.21 3.85
C GLU A 267 -6.62 11.82 2.45
N MET A 268 -6.59 13.14 2.41
CA MET A 268 -6.60 13.96 1.21
C MET A 268 -5.35 14.82 1.24
N TYR A 269 -4.64 14.89 0.11
CA TYR A 269 -3.39 15.62 -0.01
C TYR A 269 -3.58 16.79 -0.97
N PHE A 270 -3.02 17.94 -0.61
CA PHE A 270 -3.16 19.19 -1.36
C PHE A 270 -1.82 19.91 -1.44
N THR A 271 -1.56 20.57 -2.57
CA THR A 271 -0.46 21.50 -2.77
C THR A 271 -0.93 22.63 -3.68
N GLU A 272 -0.34 23.83 -3.57
CA GLU A 272 -0.57 24.87 -4.58
C GLU A 272 0.43 24.66 -5.74
N PRO A 273 -0.05 24.39 -6.97
CA PRO A 273 0.81 23.97 -8.07
C PRO A 273 1.67 25.07 -8.70
N PHE A 274 1.38 26.35 -8.45
CA PHE A 274 2.05 27.47 -9.08
C PHE A 274 2.46 28.56 -8.07
N LEU A 275 3.69 29.07 -8.21
CA LEU A 275 4.27 30.08 -7.31
C LEU A 275 3.66 31.48 -7.49
N GLU A 276 2.89 31.71 -8.55
CA GLU A 276 2.23 32.99 -8.77
C GLU A 276 0.82 32.93 -8.19
N THR A 277 0.42 33.86 -7.32
CA THR A 277 -0.07 35.19 -7.74
C THR A 277 -0.49 35.98 -6.50
N SER A 278 -0.94 37.21 -6.66
CA SER A 278 -1.46 38.10 -5.61
C SER A 278 -2.67 37.59 -4.79
N GLU A 279 -3.13 36.36 -4.99
CA GLU A 279 -4.32 35.78 -4.38
C GLU A 279 -4.03 34.39 -3.78
N THR A 280 -4.52 34.16 -2.57
CA THR A 280 -4.39 32.87 -1.86
C THR A 280 -5.65 32.05 -2.08
N ARG A 281 -5.50 30.80 -2.55
CA ARG A 281 -6.62 29.87 -2.69
C ARG A 281 -6.96 29.26 -1.33
N SER A 282 -8.24 29.27 -0.97
CA SER A 282 -8.74 28.60 0.24
C SER A 282 -10.08 27.94 -0.04
N PHE A 283 -10.29 26.74 0.47
CA PHE A 283 -11.55 26.01 0.30
C PHE A 283 -11.90 25.23 1.56
N ASN A 284 -13.20 24.94 1.70
CA ASN A 284 -13.68 24.06 2.75
C ASN A 284 -13.66 22.63 2.24
N VAL A 285 -13.18 21.72 3.08
CA VAL A 285 -13.32 20.29 2.90
C VAL A 285 -14.53 19.83 3.69
N THR A 286 -15.46 19.21 3.01
CA THR A 286 -16.65 18.60 3.59
C THR A 286 -16.72 17.12 3.22
N VAL A 287 -17.23 16.34 4.16
CA VAL A 287 -17.37 14.90 4.04
C VAL A 287 -18.80 14.54 4.38
N ASN A 288 -19.53 13.91 3.46
CA ASN A 288 -20.97 13.69 3.54
C ASN A 288 -21.71 14.97 3.96
N ARG A 289 -21.35 16.11 3.34
CA ARG A 289 -21.87 17.46 3.61
C ARG A 289 -21.58 18.01 5.01
N SER A 290 -20.76 17.33 5.79
CA SER A 290 -20.30 17.79 7.12
C SER A 290 -18.95 18.46 6.99
N PHE A 291 -18.79 19.64 7.58
CA PHE A 291 -17.52 20.37 7.57
C PHE A 291 -16.42 19.61 8.31
N VAL A 292 -15.25 19.47 7.68
CA VAL A 292 -14.06 18.83 8.24
C VAL A 292 -13.00 19.88 8.55
N ASN A 293 -12.58 20.64 7.54
CA ASN A 293 -11.51 21.63 7.69
C ASN A 293 -11.62 22.73 6.62
N THR A 294 -10.97 23.86 6.87
CA THR A 294 -10.66 24.85 5.82
C THR A 294 -9.18 24.69 5.49
N THR A 295 -8.87 24.43 4.21
CA THR A 295 -7.50 24.20 3.74
C THR A 295 -7.02 25.40 2.94
N ILE A 296 -5.77 25.77 3.17
CA ILE A 296 -5.02 26.75 2.39
C ILE A 296 -3.77 26.03 1.90
N PRO A 297 -3.77 25.46 0.68
CA PRO A 297 -2.59 24.81 0.13
C PRO A 297 -1.46 25.81 -0.05
N GLU A 298 -0.24 25.37 0.22
CA GLU A 298 0.95 26.18 0.05
C GLU A 298 1.77 25.67 -1.13
N TYR A 299 2.47 26.58 -1.79
CA TYR A 299 3.28 26.25 -2.95
C TYR A 299 4.41 25.29 -2.56
N GLN A 300 4.54 24.19 -3.30
CA GLN A 300 5.57 23.15 -3.10
C GLN A 300 5.47 22.40 -1.76
N ILE A 301 4.45 22.67 -0.93
CA ILE A 301 4.24 22.00 0.34
C ILE A 301 3.08 21.01 0.19
N CYS A 302 3.29 19.77 0.61
CA CYS A 302 2.21 18.79 0.72
C CYS A 302 1.50 18.99 2.07
N THR A 303 0.23 19.37 2.02
CA THR A 303 -0.66 19.46 3.18
C THR A 303 -1.66 18.32 3.14
N SER A 304 -1.96 17.70 4.29
CA SER A 304 -2.99 16.66 4.36
C SER A 304 -4.15 17.05 5.27
N VAL A 305 -5.35 16.62 4.86
CA VAL A 305 -6.56 16.67 5.67
C VAL A 305 -7.09 15.25 5.76
N TRP A 306 -7.54 14.85 6.94
CA TRP A 306 -8.11 13.53 7.15
C TRP A 306 -9.45 13.58 7.86
N ALA A 307 -10.24 12.52 7.68
CA ALA A 307 -11.50 12.32 8.38
C ALA A 307 -11.67 10.84 8.74
N ASN A 308 -12.34 10.59 9.88
CA ASN A 308 -12.81 9.25 10.27
C ASN A 308 -14.33 9.24 10.24
N LEU A 309 -14.92 8.21 9.65
CA LEU A 309 -16.37 8.15 9.44
C LEU A 309 -16.87 6.72 9.32
N GLN A 310 -18.17 6.49 9.49
CA GLN A 310 -18.76 5.19 9.23
C GLN A 310 -19.31 5.15 7.81
N SER A 311 -18.84 4.23 6.97
CA SER A 311 -19.44 4.04 5.65
C SER A 311 -20.79 3.36 5.76
N VAL A 312 -21.84 4.09 5.40
CA VAL A 312 -23.16 3.53 5.12
C VAL A 312 -23.55 4.01 3.73
N GLY A 313 -23.30 3.17 2.73
CA GLY A 313 -23.58 3.47 1.32
C GLY A 313 -22.50 4.33 0.65
N THR A 314 -22.91 5.36 -0.07
CA THR A 314 -22.02 6.26 -0.81
C THR A 314 -21.34 7.24 0.15
N PHE A 315 -20.05 7.45 -0.08
CA PHE A 315 -19.22 8.41 0.63
C PHE A 315 -18.81 9.56 -0.30
N ASP A 316 -19.19 10.79 0.05
CA ASP A 316 -18.93 11.97 -0.78
C ASP A 316 -17.95 12.93 -0.08
N ILE A 317 -16.89 13.31 -0.80
CA ILE A 317 -15.98 14.40 -0.45
C ILE A 317 -16.26 15.58 -1.38
N GLN A 318 -16.34 16.77 -0.79
CA GLN A 318 -16.76 18.02 -1.42
C GLN A 318 -15.88 19.17 -0.95
#